data_AF-A0A941SW66-F1
#
_entry.id   AF-A0A941SW66-F1
#
_cell.length_a   1.000
_cell.length_b   1.000
_cell.length_c   1.000
_cell.angle_alpha   90.00
_cell.angle_beta   90.00
_cell.angle_gamma   90.00
#
_symmetry.space_group_name_H-M   'P 1'
#
loop_
_entity.id
_entity.type
_entity.pdbx_description
1 polymer ?
#
loop_
_entity_poly.entity_id
_entity_poly.type
_entity_poly.pdbx_seq_one_letter_code
_entity_poly.pdbx_strand_id
1 'polypeptide(L)'
;MKNLAPTLPAARGLLPPEGARTALGRLGGGAATRAGPRTRIKICGLTREQDVDAAVAAGVDAVGFVLYAKSPRHVTPQRAAELARRLPPLVTPVLLFVNASAIEIEVAAALLTPAILQFHGDETPQACAAAAQRAHCPFWRAARIPADAASGFDLLKFAHDYSAAQALLLDAQVDGYGGGGKTFDWSRLPPNVPAHLVLSGGLTPANVSAGLAALRGRGHSLAVDVSSGVEADGPGGSTLKGIKDAEKIMRFVAAVRASDAHLAGLNTP
;
A
#
# COMPACT_ATOMS: atom_id res chain seq x y z
N MET A 1 -29.20 30.30 56.32
CA MET A 1 -28.62 29.13 55.62
C MET A 1 -29.32 29.05 54.27
N LYS A 2 -28.72 29.24 53.09
CA LYS A 2 -27.41 28.82 52.57
C LYS A 2 -26.82 29.89 51.62
N ASN A 3 -25.54 29.69 51.33
CA ASN A 3 -24.53 30.61 50.83
C ASN A 3 -24.71 31.12 49.39
N LEU A 4 -24.39 32.40 49.19
CA LEU A 4 -24.03 33.01 47.91
C LEU A 4 -22.60 32.58 47.52
N ALA A 5 -22.40 32.21 46.26
CA ALA A 5 -21.10 31.88 45.68
C ALA A 5 -20.28 33.15 45.38
N PRO A 6 -18.94 33.14 45.51
CA PRO A 6 -18.10 34.27 45.17
C PRO A 6 -17.71 34.28 43.68
N THR A 7 -17.75 35.46 43.08
CA THR A 7 -17.29 35.81 41.74
C THR A 7 -15.75 35.93 41.70
N LEU A 8 -15.11 35.29 40.72
CA LEU A 8 -13.67 35.41 40.43
C LEU A 8 -13.38 36.66 39.55
N PRO A 9 -12.29 37.41 39.78
CA PRO A 9 -11.92 38.55 38.94
C PRO A 9 -11.10 38.12 37.71
N ALA A 10 -11.34 38.82 36.60
CA ALA A 10 -10.67 38.63 35.32
C ALA A 10 -9.18 39.04 35.38
N ALA A 11 -8.28 38.13 34.96
CA ALA A 11 -6.86 38.41 34.82
C ALA A 11 -6.58 39.20 33.53
N ARG A 12 -6.08 40.43 33.69
CA ARG A 12 -5.48 41.23 32.60
C ARG A 12 -4.10 40.67 32.28
N GLY A 13 -3.94 40.09 31.08
CA GLY A 13 -2.65 39.68 30.54
C GLY A 13 -1.84 40.88 30.04
N LEU A 14 -0.60 40.97 30.52
CA LEU A 14 0.42 41.95 30.12
C LEU A 14 1.00 41.54 28.76
N LEU A 15 1.03 42.45 27.78
CA LEU A 15 1.78 42.28 26.54
C LEU A 15 3.29 42.47 26.80
N PRO A 16 4.19 41.70 26.16
CA PRO A 16 5.62 41.88 26.30
C PRO A 16 6.12 43.09 25.47
N PRO A 17 7.22 43.74 25.88
CA PRO A 17 7.76 44.90 25.17
C PRO A 17 8.49 44.53 23.88
N GLU A 18 8.38 45.40 22.88
CA GLU A 18 9.16 45.35 21.64
C GLU A 18 10.63 45.67 21.91
N GLY A 19 11.53 44.88 21.30
CA GLY A 19 12.94 45.25 21.16
C GLY A 19 13.95 44.32 21.84
N ALA A 20 14.17 43.14 21.26
CA ALA A 20 15.39 42.36 21.51
C ALA A 20 15.85 41.71 20.20
N ARG A 21 16.45 42.51 19.31
CA ARG A 21 17.27 42.02 18.20
C ARG A 21 18.73 42.08 18.62
N THR A 22 19.36 40.93 18.86
CA THR A 22 20.64 40.54 18.22
C THR A 22 21.17 39.20 18.73
N ALA A 23 21.73 38.45 17.77
CA ALA A 23 22.83 37.49 17.91
C ALA A 23 22.57 36.17 18.65
N LEU A 24 22.12 35.17 17.90
CA LEU A 24 22.62 33.79 18.04
C LEU A 24 23.02 33.29 16.65
N GLY A 25 24.25 32.81 16.58
CA GLY A 25 25.01 32.60 15.36
C GLY A 25 24.44 31.56 14.43
N ARG A 26 24.87 31.68 13.17
CA ARG A 26 24.75 30.65 12.14
C ARG A 26 25.45 29.38 12.64
N LEU A 27 24.71 28.47 13.24
CA LEU A 27 25.08 27.07 13.27
C LEU A 27 24.94 26.56 11.82
N GLY A 28 26.03 26.01 11.30
CA GLY A 28 26.14 25.55 9.93
C GLY A 28 24.98 24.65 9.56
N GLY A 29 24.27 25.02 8.48
CA GLY A 29 23.34 24.14 7.82
C GLY A 29 24.11 22.97 7.24
N GLY A 30 24.21 21.88 8.01
CA GLY A 30 24.40 20.57 7.41
C GLY A 30 23.29 20.41 6.39
N ALA A 31 23.65 20.22 5.12
CA ALA A 31 22.70 19.92 4.07
C ALA A 31 21.88 18.72 4.56
N ALA A 32 20.62 18.96 4.93
CA ALA A 32 19.67 17.87 5.09
C ALA A 32 19.64 17.21 3.72
N THR A 33 20.31 16.06 3.61
CA THR A 33 20.22 15.21 2.43
C THR A 33 18.73 15.05 2.21
N ARG A 34 18.22 15.54 1.07
CA ARG A 34 16.85 15.26 0.67
C ARG A 34 16.78 13.75 0.54
N ALA A 35 16.35 13.06 1.59
CA ALA A 35 16.08 11.64 1.54
C ALA A 35 15.14 11.45 0.35
N GLY A 36 15.60 10.69 -0.65
CA GLY A 36 14.79 10.38 -1.82
C GLY A 36 13.43 9.81 -1.41
N PRO A 37 12.41 9.86 -2.28
CA PRO A 37 11.08 9.37 -1.92
C PRO A 37 11.16 7.90 -1.50
N ARG A 38 10.82 7.62 -0.23
CA ARG A 38 10.69 6.27 0.32
C ARG A 38 9.57 5.54 -0.44
N THR A 39 9.86 4.38 -1.00
CA THR A 39 8.80 3.57 -1.62
C THR A 39 8.03 2.80 -0.54
N ARG A 40 6.69 2.81 -0.64
CA ARG A 40 5.82 2.09 0.30
C ARG A 40 5.70 0.62 -0.07
N ILE A 41 5.51 -0.23 0.95
CA ILE A 41 5.50 -1.69 0.79
C ILE A 41 4.20 -2.28 1.32
N LYS A 42 3.56 -3.14 0.51
CA LYS A 42 2.44 -3.99 0.90
C LYS A 42 2.80 -5.47 0.82
N ILE A 43 2.47 -6.23 1.87
CA ILE A 43 2.51 -7.70 1.84
C ILE A 43 1.08 -8.24 1.76
N CYS A 44 0.74 -8.97 0.70
CA CYS A 44 -0.62 -9.40 0.43
C CYS A 44 -0.84 -10.89 0.69
N GLY A 45 -2.09 -11.25 1.02
CA GLY A 45 -2.52 -12.64 1.22
C GLY A 45 -2.05 -13.23 2.52
N LEU A 46 -2.14 -12.47 3.62
CA LEU A 46 -1.82 -12.94 4.96
C LEU A 46 -3.00 -13.75 5.53
N THR A 47 -2.70 -14.92 6.11
CA THR A 47 -3.73 -15.85 6.62
C THR A 47 -3.57 -16.24 8.10
N ARG A 48 -2.41 -15.94 8.69
CA ARG A 48 -2.02 -16.34 10.05
C ARG A 48 -1.22 -15.26 10.77
N GLU A 49 -1.26 -15.30 12.10
CA GLU A 49 -0.72 -14.28 13.00
C GLU A 49 0.77 -14.05 12.79
N GLN A 50 1.56 -15.13 12.73
CA GLN A 50 3.01 -15.08 12.55
C GLN A 50 3.45 -14.38 11.26
N ASP A 51 2.64 -14.45 10.20
CA ASP A 51 2.96 -13.77 8.94
C ASP A 51 2.65 -12.27 9.02
N VAL A 52 1.60 -11.90 9.76
CA VAL A 52 1.28 -10.50 10.09
C VAL A 52 2.38 -9.91 10.95
N ASP A 53 2.82 -10.62 11.99
CA ASP A 53 3.90 -10.18 12.88
C ASP A 53 5.20 -9.99 12.12
N ALA A 54 5.56 -10.93 11.25
CA ALA A 54 6.76 -10.82 10.42
C ALA A 54 6.69 -9.60 9.48
N ALA A 55 5.54 -9.36 8.84
CA ALA A 55 5.34 -8.19 7.99
C ALA A 55 5.46 -6.88 8.78
N VAL A 56 4.81 -6.79 9.95
CA VAL A 56 4.89 -5.63 10.85
C VAL A 56 6.32 -5.39 11.33
N ALA A 57 7.02 -6.43 11.79
CA ALA A 57 8.41 -6.35 12.26
C ALA A 57 9.36 -5.91 11.14
N ALA A 58 9.09 -6.30 9.89
CA ALA A 58 9.86 -5.83 8.74
C ALA A 58 9.63 -4.32 8.45
N GLY A 59 8.57 -3.72 8.98
CA GLY A 59 8.24 -2.31 8.81
C GLY A 59 7.59 -2.00 7.46
N VAL A 60 6.62 -2.82 7.07
CA VAL A 60 5.78 -2.61 5.88
C VAL A 60 4.74 -1.51 6.15
N ASP A 61 4.19 -0.92 5.09
CA ASP A 61 3.22 0.18 5.19
C ASP A 61 1.76 -0.33 5.13
N ALA A 62 1.56 -1.50 4.53
CA ALA A 62 0.24 -2.10 4.40
C ALA A 62 0.29 -3.63 4.40
N VAL A 63 -0.82 -4.25 4.81
CA VAL A 63 -1.02 -5.70 4.71
C VAL A 63 -2.32 -6.01 3.98
N GLY A 64 -2.33 -7.04 3.14
CA GLY A 64 -3.50 -7.42 2.34
C GLY A 64 -4.18 -8.69 2.83
N PHE A 65 -5.49 -8.63 3.02
CA PHE A 65 -6.37 -9.77 3.27
C PHE A 65 -7.18 -10.07 2.01
N VAL A 66 -7.23 -11.33 1.58
CA VAL A 66 -7.96 -11.72 0.37
C VAL A 66 -9.34 -12.24 0.75
N LEU A 67 -10.38 -11.48 0.40
CA LEU A 67 -11.79 -11.79 0.65
C LEU A 67 -12.45 -12.37 -0.60
N TYR A 68 -11.71 -13.24 -1.31
CA TYR A 68 -12.19 -13.96 -2.48
C TYR A 68 -12.10 -15.46 -2.24
N ALA A 69 -13.26 -16.12 -2.06
CA ALA A 69 -13.36 -17.51 -1.61
C ALA A 69 -12.60 -18.52 -2.47
N LYS A 70 -12.43 -18.27 -3.78
CA LYS A 70 -11.67 -19.19 -4.67
C LYS A 70 -10.16 -19.03 -4.56
N SER A 71 -9.68 -18.03 -3.82
CA SER A 71 -8.24 -17.84 -3.60
C SER A 71 -7.71 -18.83 -2.56
N PRO A 72 -6.53 -19.45 -2.78
CA PRO A 72 -5.86 -20.23 -1.73
C PRO A 72 -5.37 -19.36 -0.56
N ARG A 73 -5.44 -18.03 -0.69
CA ARG A 73 -5.07 -17.05 0.33
C ARG A 73 -6.29 -16.45 1.03
N HIS A 74 -7.47 -17.05 0.80
CA HIS A 74 -8.73 -16.53 1.31
C HIS A 74 -8.76 -16.53 2.84
N VAL A 75 -9.27 -15.44 3.41
CA VAL A 75 -9.71 -15.35 4.80
C VAL A 75 -11.12 -14.78 4.84
N THR A 76 -11.91 -15.21 5.83
CA THR A 76 -13.22 -14.59 6.08
C THR A 76 -13.05 -13.15 6.58
N PRO A 77 -14.07 -12.28 6.46
CA PRO A 77 -14.04 -10.94 7.04
C PRO A 77 -13.71 -10.94 8.54
N GLN A 78 -14.28 -11.89 9.30
CA GLN A 78 -14.01 -12.05 10.74
C GLN A 78 -12.55 -12.40 10.98
N ARG A 79 -12.00 -13.34 10.20
CA ARG A 79 -10.60 -13.74 10.31
C ARG A 79 -9.65 -12.60 9.94
N ALA A 80 -9.98 -11.83 8.90
CA ALA A 80 -9.24 -10.61 8.57
C ALA A 80 -9.23 -9.63 9.74
N ALA A 81 -10.37 -9.40 10.39
CA ALA A 81 -10.49 -8.51 11.55
C ALA A 81 -9.64 -8.98 12.74
N GLU A 82 -9.61 -10.30 12.99
CA GLU A 82 -8.75 -10.89 14.02
C GLU A 82 -7.26 -10.63 13.77
N LEU A 83 -6.81 -10.86 12.54
CA LEU A 83 -5.44 -10.62 12.13
C LEU A 83 -5.08 -9.13 12.17
N ALA A 84 -6.01 -8.25 11.78
CA ALA A 84 -5.81 -6.82 11.76
C ALA A 84 -5.62 -6.20 13.15
N ARG A 85 -6.11 -6.84 14.23
CA ARG A 85 -5.85 -6.39 15.61
C ARG A 85 -4.36 -6.39 15.99
N ARG A 86 -3.52 -7.07 15.21
CA ARG A 86 -2.06 -7.13 15.42
C ARG A 86 -1.32 -5.96 14.78
N LEU A 87 -2.00 -5.14 13.98
CA LEU A 87 -1.36 -4.04 13.27
C LEU A 87 -1.11 -2.85 14.21
N PRO A 88 0.11 -2.30 14.25
CA PRO A 88 0.35 -1.06 14.96
C PRO A 88 -0.26 0.12 14.19
N PRO A 89 -0.34 1.31 14.81
CA PRO A 89 -0.69 2.52 14.09
C PRO A 89 0.15 2.68 12.82
N LEU A 90 -0.47 3.23 11.77
CA LEU A 90 0.14 3.54 10.46
C LEU A 90 0.47 2.33 9.57
N VAL A 91 0.14 1.09 9.96
CA VAL A 91 0.09 -0.05 9.04
C VAL A 91 -1.34 -0.26 8.57
N THR A 92 -1.58 -0.05 7.29
CA THR A 92 -2.96 -0.01 6.76
C THR A 92 -3.42 -1.41 6.30
N PRO A 93 -4.55 -1.94 6.80
CA PRO A 93 -5.14 -3.14 6.24
C PRO A 93 -5.79 -2.84 4.87
N VAL A 94 -5.61 -3.76 3.94
CA VAL A 94 -6.20 -3.71 2.58
C VAL A 94 -7.07 -4.94 2.38
N LEU A 95 -8.35 -4.71 2.07
CA LEU A 95 -9.34 -5.75 1.82
C LEU A 95 -9.46 -5.99 0.32
N LEU A 96 -9.02 -7.15 -0.16
CA LEU A 96 -9.04 -7.47 -1.58
C LEU A 96 -10.31 -8.23 -1.95
N PHE A 97 -11.04 -7.69 -2.93
CA PHE A 97 -12.26 -8.26 -3.48
C PHE A 97 -12.10 -8.61 -4.96
N VAL A 98 -12.88 -9.60 -5.41
CA VAL A 98 -13.03 -9.97 -6.81
C VAL A 98 -14.51 -10.14 -7.06
N ASN A 99 -15.13 -9.18 -7.75
CA ASN A 99 -16.54 -9.19 -8.13
C ASN A 99 -17.49 -9.45 -6.96
N ALA A 100 -17.14 -8.98 -5.77
CA ALA A 100 -17.99 -9.08 -4.58
C ALA A 100 -19.18 -8.13 -4.70
N SER A 101 -20.30 -8.50 -4.08
CA SER A 101 -21.46 -7.63 -3.97
C SER A 101 -21.17 -6.43 -3.06
N ALA A 102 -21.90 -5.32 -3.26
CA ALA A 102 -21.77 -4.13 -2.42
C ALA A 102 -22.02 -4.43 -0.93
N ILE A 103 -22.93 -5.36 -0.61
CA ILE A 103 -23.25 -5.76 0.76
C ILE A 103 -22.06 -6.50 1.39
N GLU A 104 -21.44 -7.44 0.67
CA GLU A 104 -20.26 -8.16 1.18
C GLU A 104 -19.10 -7.22 1.46
N ILE A 105 -18.88 -6.24 0.57
CA ILE A 105 -17.84 -5.21 0.74
C ILE A 105 -18.12 -4.35 1.97
N GLU A 106 -19.35 -3.87 2.14
CA GLU A 106 -19.76 -3.02 3.26
C GLU A 106 -19.62 -3.74 4.60
N VAL A 107 -20.11 -4.99 4.69
CA VAL A 107 -19.99 -5.83 5.89
C VAL A 107 -18.53 -6.06 6.26
N ALA A 108 -17.67 -6.35 5.28
CA ALA A 108 -16.26 -6.56 5.53
C ALA A 108 -15.53 -5.29 5.99
N ALA A 109 -15.81 -4.15 5.34
CA ALA A 109 -15.21 -2.86 5.69
C ALA A 109 -15.63 -2.37 7.09
N ALA A 110 -16.88 -2.60 7.48
CA ALA A 110 -17.38 -2.25 8.80
C ALA A 110 -16.65 -2.97 9.95
N LEU A 111 -16.13 -4.17 9.70
CA LEU A 111 -15.34 -4.93 10.66
C LEU A 111 -13.88 -4.46 10.77
N LEU A 112 -13.37 -3.74 9.75
CA LEU A 112 -11.98 -3.29 9.65
C LEU A 112 -11.91 -1.84 9.17
N THR A 113 -12.21 -0.89 10.07
CA THR A 113 -12.05 0.54 9.78
C THR A 113 -10.95 1.15 10.67
N PRO A 114 -9.97 1.88 10.12
CA PRO A 114 -9.79 2.22 8.69
C PRO A 114 -9.21 1.08 7.84
N ALA A 115 -9.63 0.97 6.59
CA ALA A 115 -9.04 0.08 5.58
C ALA A 115 -9.06 0.70 4.18
N ILE A 116 -8.31 0.08 3.26
CA ILE A 116 -8.38 0.35 1.82
C ILE A 116 -9.12 -0.82 1.15
N LEU A 117 -10.07 -0.54 0.27
CA LEU A 117 -10.67 -1.56 -0.59
C LEU A 117 -9.79 -1.77 -1.83
N GLN A 118 -9.43 -2.99 -2.15
CA GLN A 118 -8.69 -3.32 -3.38
C GLN A 118 -9.58 -4.15 -4.30
N PHE A 119 -10.03 -3.55 -5.40
CA PHE A 119 -10.84 -4.23 -6.41
C PHE A 119 -9.96 -4.89 -7.47
N HIS A 120 -10.06 -6.21 -7.60
CA HIS A 120 -9.17 -7.03 -8.43
C HIS A 120 -9.91 -7.85 -9.50
N GLY A 121 -11.25 -7.77 -9.55
CA GLY A 121 -12.11 -8.41 -10.55
C GLY A 121 -12.34 -7.55 -11.79
N ASP A 122 -13.56 -7.58 -12.29
CA ASP A 122 -14.05 -6.84 -13.47
C ASP A 122 -14.97 -5.68 -13.06
N GLU A 123 -14.82 -5.20 -11.82
CA GLU A 123 -15.64 -4.14 -11.27
C GLU A 123 -15.53 -2.88 -12.13
N THR A 124 -16.67 -2.32 -12.52
CA THR A 124 -16.73 -1.07 -13.30
C THR A 124 -16.30 0.12 -12.44
N PRO A 125 -15.85 1.23 -13.04
CA PRO A 125 -15.51 2.44 -12.28
C PRO A 125 -16.65 2.90 -11.35
N GLN A 126 -17.89 2.85 -11.83
CA GLN A 126 -19.07 3.24 -11.07
C GLN A 126 -19.33 2.29 -9.89
N ALA A 127 -19.17 0.97 -10.10
CA ALA A 127 -19.33 -0.01 -9.02
C ALA A 127 -18.28 0.19 -7.92
N CYS A 128 -17.01 0.40 -8.30
CA CYS A 128 -15.92 0.69 -7.36
C CYS A 128 -16.22 1.95 -6.53
N ALA A 129 -16.59 3.05 -7.18
CA ALA A 129 -16.87 4.33 -6.53
C ALA A 129 -18.07 4.23 -5.57
N ALA A 130 -19.16 3.58 -6.01
CA ALA A 130 -20.35 3.39 -5.17
C ALA A 130 -20.07 2.52 -3.94
N ALA A 131 -19.30 1.43 -4.10
CA ALA A 131 -18.92 0.57 -2.98
C ALA A 131 -18.00 1.30 -1.99
N ALA A 132 -17.00 2.04 -2.49
CA ALA A 132 -16.09 2.84 -1.68
C ALA A 132 -16.84 3.93 -0.87
N GLN A 133 -17.80 4.61 -1.51
CA GLN A 133 -18.64 5.61 -0.84
C GLN A 133 -19.47 4.97 0.28
N ARG A 134 -20.14 3.84 0.01
CA ARG A 134 -20.97 3.13 1.02
C ARG A 134 -20.15 2.63 2.20
N ALA A 135 -18.96 2.11 1.93
CA ALA A 135 -18.06 1.59 2.95
C ALA A 135 -17.26 2.68 3.68
N HIS A 136 -17.37 3.95 3.27
CA HIS A 136 -16.56 5.06 3.77
C HIS A 136 -15.04 4.78 3.76
N CYS A 137 -14.57 4.05 2.73
CA CYS A 137 -13.18 3.63 2.59
C CYS A 137 -12.60 4.13 1.25
N PRO A 138 -11.33 4.56 1.19
CA PRO A 138 -10.64 4.73 -0.08
C PRO A 138 -10.48 3.40 -0.81
N PHE A 139 -10.26 3.43 -2.13
CA PHE A 139 -10.05 2.22 -2.90
C PHE A 139 -8.86 2.30 -3.86
N TRP A 140 -8.28 1.12 -4.12
CA TRP A 140 -7.31 0.85 -5.17
C TRP A 140 -7.95 -0.01 -6.25
N ARG A 141 -7.50 0.16 -7.48
CA ARG A 141 -7.94 -0.65 -8.62
C ARG A 141 -6.77 -1.44 -9.20
N ALA A 142 -6.93 -2.75 -9.34
CA ALA A 142 -5.95 -3.56 -10.06
C ALA A 142 -6.13 -3.41 -11.58
N ALA A 143 -5.06 -3.00 -12.26
CA ALA A 143 -4.89 -3.09 -13.71
C ALA A 143 -4.13 -4.39 -14.01
N ARG A 144 -4.79 -5.35 -14.66
CA ARG A 144 -4.17 -6.63 -15.04
C ARG A 144 -3.47 -6.45 -16.38
N ILE A 145 -2.16 -6.24 -16.34
CA ILE A 145 -1.32 -5.93 -17.50
C ILE A 145 -1.03 -7.22 -18.27
N PRO A 146 -1.47 -7.32 -19.54
CA PRO A 146 -1.19 -8.48 -20.36
C PRO A 146 0.30 -8.62 -20.66
N ALA A 147 0.79 -9.86 -20.69
CA ALA A 147 2.17 -10.13 -21.09
C ALA A 147 2.41 -9.81 -22.58
N ASP A 148 1.39 -9.93 -23.43
CA ASP A 148 1.45 -9.67 -24.88
C ASP A 148 1.08 -8.22 -25.23
N ALA A 149 1.82 -7.61 -26.17
CA ALA A 149 1.59 -6.27 -26.70
C ALA A 149 0.38 -6.19 -27.64
N ALA A 150 0.05 -7.29 -28.32
CA ALA A 150 -1.08 -7.35 -29.23
C ALA A 150 -2.45 -7.22 -28.54
N SER A 151 -2.50 -7.37 -27.20
CA SER A 151 -3.71 -7.30 -26.39
C SER A 151 -4.37 -5.92 -26.34
N GLY A 152 -3.64 -4.85 -26.70
CA GLY A 152 -4.19 -3.49 -26.79
C GLY A 152 -4.62 -2.86 -25.47
N PHE A 153 -4.11 -3.34 -24.32
CA PHE A 153 -4.44 -2.75 -23.03
C PHE A 153 -3.89 -1.32 -22.90
N ASP A 154 -4.79 -0.34 -22.90
CA ASP A 154 -4.47 1.08 -22.74
C ASP A 154 -4.51 1.49 -21.26
N LEU A 155 -3.34 1.57 -20.63
CA LEU A 155 -3.21 1.98 -19.23
C LEU A 155 -3.61 3.45 -19.02
N LEU A 156 -3.44 4.33 -20.01
CA LEU A 156 -3.79 5.74 -19.87
C LEU A 156 -5.31 5.91 -19.85
N LYS A 157 -6.01 5.22 -20.76
CA LYS A 157 -7.47 5.15 -20.72
C LYS A 157 -7.96 4.51 -19.42
N PHE A 158 -7.34 3.42 -18.98
CA PHE A 158 -7.70 2.78 -17.72
C PHE A 158 -7.52 3.74 -16.52
N ALA A 159 -6.42 4.48 -16.47
CA ALA A 159 -6.19 5.49 -15.43
C ALA A 159 -7.22 6.62 -15.46
N HIS A 160 -7.64 7.03 -16.65
CA HIS A 160 -8.70 8.03 -16.81
C HIS A 160 -10.06 7.50 -16.30
N ASP A 161 -10.47 6.31 -16.76
CA ASP A 161 -11.74 5.68 -16.40
C ASP A 161 -11.85 5.43 -14.88
N TYR A 162 -10.74 5.05 -14.25
CA TYR A 162 -10.65 4.78 -12.80
C TYR A 162 -9.99 5.91 -12.02
N SER A 163 -10.11 7.16 -12.47
CA SER A 163 -9.50 8.35 -11.83
C SER A 163 -9.93 8.61 -10.38
N ALA A 164 -11.05 8.02 -9.93
CA ALA A 164 -11.48 8.06 -8.53
C ALA A 164 -10.68 7.11 -7.60
N ALA A 165 -9.89 6.18 -8.16
CA ALA A 165 -9.04 5.30 -7.38
C ALA A 165 -7.88 6.08 -6.76
N GLN A 166 -7.57 5.82 -5.49
CA GLN A 166 -6.41 6.42 -4.82
C GLN A 166 -5.09 5.94 -5.43
N ALA A 167 -5.07 4.70 -5.92
CA ALA A 167 -3.92 4.12 -6.62
C ALA A 167 -4.35 3.03 -7.62
N LEU A 168 -3.52 2.85 -8.65
CA LEU A 168 -3.62 1.75 -9.59
C LEU A 168 -2.55 0.71 -9.26
N LEU A 169 -2.99 -0.52 -9.01
CA LEU A 169 -2.10 -1.65 -8.78
C LEU A 169 -1.86 -2.38 -10.10
N LEU A 170 -0.61 -2.40 -10.55
CA LEU A 170 -0.21 -3.03 -11.81
C LEU A 170 0.14 -4.48 -11.52
N ASP A 171 -0.76 -5.41 -11.87
CA ASP A 171 -0.54 -6.85 -11.69
C ASP A 171 -0.32 -7.53 -13.05
N ALA A 172 0.43 -8.62 -13.09
CA ALA A 172 0.58 -9.41 -14.30
C ALA A 172 -0.70 -10.19 -14.58
N GLN A 173 -1.19 -10.15 -15.82
CA GLN A 173 -2.34 -10.97 -16.20
C GLN A 173 -1.97 -12.47 -16.16
N VAL A 174 -2.81 -13.25 -15.50
CA VAL A 174 -2.74 -14.71 -15.45
C VAL A 174 -4.14 -15.29 -15.73
N ASP A 175 -4.22 -16.59 -16.01
CA ASP A 175 -5.51 -17.25 -16.14
C ASP A 175 -6.25 -17.21 -14.79
N GLY A 176 -7.42 -16.56 -14.77
CA GLY A 176 -8.21 -16.32 -13.56
C GLY A 176 -7.88 -15.00 -12.84
N TYR A 177 -8.09 -14.96 -11.52
CA TYR A 177 -7.89 -13.76 -10.69
C TYR A 177 -6.79 -13.97 -9.64
N GLY A 178 -5.92 -12.97 -9.49
CA GLY A 178 -4.85 -12.90 -8.47
C GLY A 178 -3.45 -13.19 -9.01
N GLY A 179 -2.44 -13.11 -8.14
CA GLY A 179 -1.03 -13.28 -8.52
C GLY A 179 -0.65 -14.73 -8.82
N GLY A 180 -0.26 -15.01 -10.07
CA GLY A 180 0.32 -16.30 -10.51
C GLY A 180 1.85 -16.33 -10.51
N GLY A 181 2.52 -15.36 -9.88
CA GLY A 181 3.97 -15.31 -9.75
C GLY A 181 4.73 -14.93 -11.03
N LYS A 182 4.02 -14.59 -12.11
CA LYS A 182 4.62 -14.12 -13.36
C LYS A 182 4.83 -12.60 -13.31
N THR A 183 5.94 -12.14 -13.86
CA THR A 183 6.18 -10.71 -14.12
C THR A 183 5.69 -10.36 -15.52
N PHE A 184 5.41 -9.08 -15.77
CA PHE A 184 5.23 -8.53 -17.11
C PHE A 184 6.41 -7.63 -17.46
N ASP A 185 6.58 -7.30 -18.74
CA ASP A 185 7.63 -6.39 -19.17
C ASP A 185 7.29 -4.94 -18.78
N TRP A 186 7.92 -4.49 -17.70
CA TRP A 186 7.75 -3.15 -17.14
C TRP A 186 8.13 -2.02 -18.10
N SER A 187 9.03 -2.28 -19.05
CA SER A 187 9.50 -1.25 -19.99
C SER A 187 8.35 -0.70 -20.85
N ARG A 188 7.31 -1.51 -21.05
CA ARG A 188 6.15 -1.22 -21.90
C ARG A 188 5.11 -0.30 -21.27
N LEU A 189 5.26 0.05 -19.99
CA LEU A 189 4.34 1.00 -19.37
C LEU A 189 4.55 2.41 -19.94
N PRO A 190 3.50 3.20 -20.17
CA PRO A 190 3.67 4.56 -20.65
C PRO A 190 4.52 5.39 -19.66
N PRO A 191 5.29 6.37 -20.17
CA PRO A 191 6.24 7.12 -19.34
C PRO A 191 5.56 8.04 -18.31
N ASN A 192 4.28 8.40 -18.51
CA ASN A 192 3.54 9.30 -17.63
C ASN A 192 2.11 8.79 -17.42
N VAL A 193 1.87 8.06 -16.34
CA VAL A 193 0.54 7.64 -15.89
C VAL A 193 0.02 8.63 -14.85
N PRO A 194 -1.16 9.25 -15.03
CA PRO A 194 -1.73 10.22 -14.10
C PRO A 194 -2.35 9.53 -12.88
N ALA A 195 -1.57 8.73 -12.14
CA ALA A 195 -2.01 8.00 -10.96
C ALA A 195 -0.84 7.72 -10.00
N HIS A 196 -1.19 7.43 -8.74
CA HIS A 196 -0.28 6.71 -7.84
C HIS A 196 -0.22 5.24 -8.26
N LEU A 197 0.99 4.69 -8.41
CA LEU A 197 1.19 3.33 -8.88
C LEU A 197 1.61 2.39 -7.74
N VAL A 198 1.10 1.16 -7.78
CA VAL A 198 1.57 0.05 -6.94
C VAL A 198 2.04 -1.06 -7.88
N LEU A 199 3.34 -1.33 -7.93
CA LEU A 199 3.88 -2.43 -8.72
C LEU A 199 3.62 -3.76 -8.01
N SER A 200 2.94 -4.68 -8.67
CA SER A 200 2.72 -6.07 -8.22
C SER A 200 3.14 -7.04 -9.35
N GLY A 201 2.63 -8.27 -9.34
CA GLY A 201 2.86 -9.26 -10.41
C GLY A 201 4.24 -9.88 -10.39
N GLY A 202 4.37 -11.03 -9.69
CA GLY A 202 5.59 -11.83 -9.72
C GLY A 202 6.81 -11.19 -9.05
N LEU A 203 6.60 -10.17 -8.21
CA LEU A 203 7.68 -9.57 -7.44
C LEU A 203 8.29 -10.57 -6.45
N THR A 204 9.61 -10.52 -6.33
CA THR A 204 10.45 -11.31 -5.42
C THR A 204 11.57 -10.43 -4.87
N PRO A 205 12.27 -10.85 -3.79
CA PRO A 205 13.46 -10.14 -3.33
C PRO A 205 14.53 -9.93 -4.42
N ALA A 206 14.58 -10.81 -5.42
CA ALA A 206 15.59 -10.78 -6.47
C ALA A 206 15.28 -9.77 -7.58
N ASN A 207 14.00 -9.44 -7.83
CA ASN A 207 13.61 -8.62 -8.99
C ASN A 207 13.01 -7.25 -8.63
N VAL A 208 12.61 -7.02 -7.37
CA VAL A 208 11.90 -5.78 -6.98
C VAL A 208 12.72 -4.52 -7.28
N SER A 209 14.03 -4.56 -7.08
CA SER A 209 14.92 -3.42 -7.36
C SER A 209 14.93 -3.01 -8.83
N ALA A 210 14.87 -3.99 -9.74
CA ALA A 210 14.79 -3.74 -11.18
C ALA A 210 13.42 -3.14 -11.56
N GLY A 211 12.34 -3.59 -10.92
CA GLY A 211 11.00 -3.04 -11.14
C GLY A 211 10.87 -1.60 -10.67
N LEU A 212 11.42 -1.30 -9.51
CA LEU A 212 11.53 0.07 -9.01
C LEU A 212 12.34 0.95 -9.95
N ALA A 213 13.51 0.49 -10.40
CA ALA A 213 14.33 1.25 -11.34
C ALA A 213 13.59 1.53 -12.66
N ALA A 214 12.84 0.56 -13.19
CA ALA A 214 12.13 0.70 -14.44
C ALA A 214 10.94 1.67 -14.38
N LEU A 215 10.22 1.73 -13.24
CA LEU A 215 8.93 2.41 -13.13
C LEU A 215 8.94 3.68 -12.28
N ARG A 216 10.03 3.97 -11.58
CA ARG A 216 10.17 5.22 -10.86
C ARG A 216 10.03 6.41 -11.81
N GLY A 217 9.26 7.40 -11.37
CA GLY A 217 8.93 8.58 -12.17
C GLY A 217 7.80 8.38 -13.18
N ARG A 218 7.31 7.14 -13.40
CA ARG A 218 6.20 6.91 -14.36
C ARG A 218 4.81 7.27 -13.84
N GLY A 219 4.68 7.62 -12.56
CA GLY A 219 3.43 8.06 -11.96
C GLY A 219 3.69 9.05 -10.81
N HIS A 220 2.63 9.48 -10.12
CA HIS A 220 2.75 10.45 -9.02
C HIS A 220 3.56 9.90 -7.83
N SER A 221 3.48 8.59 -7.60
CA SER A 221 4.35 7.87 -6.67
C SER A 221 4.44 6.40 -7.10
N LEU A 222 5.39 5.67 -6.52
CA LEU A 222 5.52 4.23 -6.70
C LEU A 222 5.57 3.53 -5.34
N ALA A 223 4.72 2.53 -5.19
CA ALA A 223 4.75 1.54 -4.11
C ALA A 223 4.94 0.13 -4.71
N VAL A 224 5.16 -0.87 -3.86
CA VAL A 224 5.25 -2.27 -4.25
C VAL A 224 4.30 -3.14 -3.44
N ASP A 225 3.75 -4.16 -4.08
CA ASP A 225 2.89 -5.18 -3.49
C ASP A 225 3.43 -6.56 -3.82
N VAL A 226 3.66 -7.40 -2.81
CA VAL A 226 4.16 -8.75 -3.00
C VAL A 226 3.28 -9.77 -2.26
N SER A 227 3.02 -10.90 -2.92
CA SER A 227 2.30 -12.02 -2.33
C SER A 227 3.11 -13.32 -2.41
N SER A 228 3.16 -13.97 -3.58
CA SER A 228 3.79 -15.29 -3.73
C SER A 228 5.31 -15.28 -3.63
N GLY A 229 5.97 -14.19 -4.01
CA GLY A 229 7.44 -14.10 -3.93
C GLY A 229 8.01 -14.07 -2.52
N VAL A 230 7.16 -13.99 -1.50
CA VAL A 230 7.53 -14.08 -0.07
C VAL A 230 6.76 -15.20 0.64
N GLU A 231 6.19 -16.14 -0.11
CA GLU A 231 5.61 -17.36 0.45
C GLU A 231 6.67 -18.44 0.68
N ALA A 232 6.42 -19.29 1.67
CA ALA A 232 7.28 -20.41 2.02
C ALA A 232 7.33 -21.44 0.88
N ASP A 233 8.46 -22.10 0.74
CA ASP A 233 8.63 -23.19 -0.22
C ASP A 233 8.00 -24.47 0.34
N GLY A 234 7.31 -25.19 -0.53
CA GLY A 234 6.70 -26.47 -0.27
C GLY A 234 7.50 -27.61 -0.89
N PRO A 235 7.01 -28.85 -0.75
CA PRO A 235 7.64 -30.01 -1.37
C PRO A 235 7.84 -29.82 -2.87
N GLY A 236 8.97 -30.31 -3.38
CA GLY A 236 9.29 -30.25 -4.81
C GLY A 236 9.47 -28.85 -5.39
N GLY A 237 9.75 -27.83 -4.55
CA GLY A 237 9.95 -26.44 -5.00
C GLY A 237 8.63 -25.71 -5.31
N SER A 238 7.49 -26.27 -4.89
CA SER A 238 6.20 -25.58 -4.98
C SER A 238 6.13 -24.41 -4.00
N THR A 239 5.18 -23.50 -4.17
CA THR A 239 4.91 -22.43 -3.19
C THR A 239 3.76 -22.83 -2.28
N LEU A 240 3.95 -22.74 -0.96
CA LEU A 240 2.87 -22.90 0.03
C LEU A 240 1.99 -21.65 0.04
N LYS A 241 1.00 -21.62 -0.85
CA LYS A 241 0.12 -20.45 -1.02
C LYS A 241 -0.59 -20.12 0.30
N GLY A 242 -0.56 -18.84 0.69
CA GLY A 242 -1.14 -18.35 1.94
C GLY A 242 -0.22 -18.46 3.16
N ILE A 243 0.95 -19.08 3.04
CA ILE A 243 1.92 -19.26 4.12
C ILE A 243 3.16 -18.42 3.79
N LYS A 244 3.38 -17.32 4.53
CA LYS A 244 4.55 -16.46 4.30
C LYS A 244 5.82 -17.01 4.95
N ASP A 245 6.95 -16.64 4.38
CA ASP A 245 8.28 -16.88 4.93
C ASP A 245 8.86 -15.56 5.46
N ALA A 246 9.20 -15.54 6.76
CA ALA A 246 9.67 -14.33 7.42
C ALA A 246 11.01 -13.83 6.86
N GLU A 247 11.92 -14.73 6.49
CA GLU A 247 13.20 -14.35 5.90
C GLU A 247 12.99 -13.74 4.51
N LYS A 248 12.11 -14.31 3.68
CA LYS A 248 11.77 -13.75 2.37
C LYS A 248 11.11 -12.38 2.48
N ILE A 249 10.22 -12.17 3.47
CA ILE A 249 9.65 -10.83 3.76
C ILE A 249 10.79 -9.85 4.08
N MET A 250 11.68 -10.20 5.01
CA MET A 250 12.80 -9.34 5.41
C MET A 250 13.72 -9.00 4.23
N ARG A 251 14.05 -9.99 3.41
CA ARG A 251 14.87 -9.80 2.20
C ARG A 251 14.19 -8.93 1.16
N PHE A 252 12.87 -9.07 0.98
CA PHE A 252 12.10 -8.21 0.08
C PHE A 252 12.15 -6.75 0.53
N VAL A 253 11.86 -6.49 1.81
CA VAL A 253 11.90 -5.14 2.38
C VAL A 253 13.30 -4.55 2.33
N ALA A 254 14.33 -5.34 2.61
CA ALA A 254 15.72 -4.91 2.50
C ALA A 254 16.10 -4.52 1.05
N ALA A 255 15.69 -5.31 0.06
CA ALA A 255 15.93 -5.01 -1.36
C ALA A 255 15.28 -3.69 -1.79
N VAL A 256 14.03 -3.45 -1.37
CA VAL A 256 13.33 -2.18 -1.61
C VAL A 256 14.08 -1.00 -0.99
N ARG A 257 14.44 -1.10 0.29
CA ARG A 257 15.16 -0.02 1.00
C ARG A 257 16.54 0.24 0.41
N ALA A 258 17.25 -0.80 -0.03
CA ALA A 258 18.53 -0.64 -0.72
C ALA A 258 18.37 0.10 -2.06
N SER A 259 17.28 -0.17 -2.80
CA SER A 259 16.95 0.57 -4.02
C SER A 259 16.65 2.05 -3.74
N ASP A 260 16.00 2.37 -2.61
CA ASP A 260 15.77 3.75 -2.18
C ASP A 260 17.06 4.47 -1.78
N ALA A 261 17.92 3.81 -1.01
CA ALA A 261 19.19 4.35 -0.56
C ALA A 261 20.15 4.62 -1.74
N HIS A 262 20.21 3.71 -2.71
CA HIS A 262 21.01 3.88 -3.92
C HIS A 262 20.59 5.15 -4.68
N LEU A 263 19.28 5.38 -4.85
CA LEU A 263 18.81 6.61 -5.50
C LEU A 263 19.07 7.87 -4.68
N ALA A 264 18.93 7.82 -3.36
CA ALA A 264 19.29 8.96 -2.52
C ALA A 264 20.79 9.32 -2.67
N GLY A 265 21.65 8.30 -2.78
CA GLY A 265 23.08 8.46 -3.04
C GLY A 265 23.37 9.07 -4.42
N LEU A 266 22.67 8.65 -5.48
CA LEU A 266 22.82 9.25 -6.82
C LEU A 266 22.35 10.71 -6.91
N ASN A 267 21.44 11.13 -6.03
CA ASN A 267 20.92 12.50 -5.98
C ASN A 267 21.71 13.41 -5.03
N THR A 268 22.84 12.94 -4.48
CA THR A 268 23.76 13.75 -3.68
C THR A 268 24.80 14.36 -4.63
N PRO A 269 24.88 15.70 -4.75
CA PRO A 269 25.75 16.39 -5.72
C PRO A 269 27.25 16.20 -5.44
#